data_AF-V8NNX2-F1
#
_entry.id   AF-V8NNX2-F1
#
_cell.length_a   1.000
_cell.length_b   1.000
_cell.length_c   1.000
_cell.angle_alpha   90.00
_cell.angle_beta   90.00
_cell.angle_gamma   90.00
#
_symmetry.space_group_name_H-M   'P 1'
#
loop_
_entity.id
_entity.type
_entity.pdbx_description
1 polymer ?
#
loop_
_entity_poly.entity_id
_entity_poly.type
_entity_poly.pdbx_seq_one_letter_code
_entity_poly.pdbx_strand_id
1 'polypeptide(L)'
;MAMQAAEWVERLQRQEREIKFLTAEIDHLKNYGCLEASPTLEELREENAKLKYRLNILQKSLQEERRRENSFKGMININHRIQEIFKAAIKAAYPDLENPPLAVTPSQQSRFGDYQCNSAMSISQ
;
A
#
# COMPACT_ATOMS: atom_id res chain seq x y z
N MET A 1 -71.27 17.33 10.98
CA MET A 1 -70.77 15.95 10.75
C MET A 1 -70.12 15.79 9.38
N ALA A 2 -70.79 16.10 8.25
CA ALA A 2 -70.19 15.93 6.90
C ALA A 2 -68.93 16.77 6.64
N MET A 3 -68.87 18.00 7.16
CA MET A 3 -67.74 18.92 6.95
C MET A 3 -66.45 18.45 7.65
N GLN A 4 -66.57 17.90 8.86
CA GLN A 4 -65.45 17.30 9.58
C GLN A 4 -64.93 16.06 8.86
N ALA A 5 -65.82 15.21 8.33
CA ALA A 5 -65.42 14.01 7.58
C ALA A 5 -64.58 14.35 6.34
N ALA A 6 -64.91 15.43 5.63
CA ALA A 6 -64.13 15.90 4.48
C ALA A 6 -62.72 16.38 4.89
N GLU A 7 -62.61 17.12 5.99
CA GLU A 7 -61.33 17.56 6.57
C GLU A 7 -60.42 16.37 6.95
N TRP A 8 -61.01 15.33 7.57
CA TRP A 8 -60.27 14.11 7.92
C TRP A 8 -59.77 13.37 6.70
N VAL A 9 -60.56 13.30 5.63
CA VAL A 9 -60.18 12.67 4.37
C VAL A 9 -59.03 13.42 3.70
N GLU A 10 -59.08 14.75 3.65
CA GLU A 10 -58.00 15.55 3.05
C GLU A 10 -56.69 15.41 3.85
N ARG A 11 -56.79 15.42 5.18
CA ARG A 11 -55.64 15.21 6.07
C ARG A 11 -55.02 13.83 5.88
N LEU A 12 -55.85 12.79 5.79
CA LEU A 12 -55.39 11.41 5.56
C LEU A 12 -54.69 11.29 4.19
N GLN A 13 -55.26 11.87 3.13
CA GLN A 13 -54.64 11.87 1.80
C GLN A 13 -53.30 12.62 1.77
N ARG A 14 -53.17 13.70 2.53
CA ARG A 14 -51.89 14.42 2.66
C ARG A 14 -50.85 13.53 3.37
N GLN A 15 -51.24 12.87 4.45
CA GLN A 15 -50.37 11.96 5.20
C GLN A 15 -49.95 10.73 4.36
N GLU A 16 -50.85 10.12 3.59
CA GLU A 16 -50.50 8.99 2.71
C GLU A 16 -49.49 9.38 1.63
N ARG A 17 -49.62 10.59 1.05
CA ARG A 17 -48.64 11.11 0.08
C ARG A 17 -47.28 11.32 0.72
N GLU A 18 -47.26 11.87 1.92
CA GLU A 18 -46.03 12.15 2.67
C GLU A 18 -45.33 10.85 3.09
N ILE A 19 -46.08 9.85 3.56
CA ILE A 19 -45.56 8.51 3.86
C ILE A 19 -44.98 7.86 2.60
N LYS A 20 -45.67 7.94 1.45
CA LYS A 20 -45.16 7.41 0.18
C LYS A 20 -43.86 8.09 -0.24
N PHE A 21 -43.80 9.42 -0.13
CA PHE A 21 -42.60 10.20 -0.45
C PHE A 21 -41.43 9.84 0.47
N LEU A 22 -41.64 9.84 1.79
CA LEU A 22 -40.60 9.53 2.78
C LEU A 22 -40.11 8.09 2.66
N THR A 23 -41.01 7.13 2.38
CA THR A 23 -40.60 5.74 2.14
C THR A 23 -39.70 5.63 0.91
N ALA A 24 -40.07 6.29 -0.19
CA ALA A 24 -39.26 6.30 -1.41
C ALA A 24 -37.89 6.97 -1.19
N GLU A 25 -37.85 8.05 -0.42
CA GLU A 25 -36.60 8.75 -0.09
C GLU A 25 -35.71 7.92 0.83
N ILE A 26 -36.28 7.21 1.81
CA ILE A 26 -35.54 6.28 2.67
C ILE A 26 -34.97 5.12 1.84
N ASP A 27 -35.74 4.56 0.90
CA ASP A 27 -35.26 3.49 0.03
C ASP A 27 -34.14 3.99 -0.90
N HIS A 28 -34.27 5.20 -1.43
CA HIS A 28 -33.21 5.87 -2.19
C HIS A 28 -31.95 6.07 -1.34
N LEU A 29 -32.06 6.66 -0.15
CA LEU A 29 -30.93 6.93 0.75
C LEU A 29 -30.27 5.65 1.29
N LYS A 30 -31.05 4.59 1.57
CA LYS A 30 -30.50 3.28 1.93
C LYS A 30 -29.64 2.70 0.81
N ASN A 31 -30.04 2.91 -0.45
CA ASN A 31 -29.25 2.51 -1.61
C ASN A 31 -27.98 3.37 -1.78
N TYR A 32 -27.97 4.65 -1.37
CA TYR A 32 -26.74 5.46 -1.32
C TYR A 32 -25.77 5.02 -0.22
N GLY A 33 -26.29 4.52 0.92
CA GLY A 33 -25.48 3.85 1.95
C GLY A 33 -24.92 2.50 1.48
N CYS A 34 -25.51 1.95 0.43
CA CYS A 34 -25.05 0.82 -0.36
C CYS A 34 -24.29 1.29 -1.61
N LEU A 35 -23.36 2.25 -1.44
CA LEU A 35 -22.10 2.17 -2.17
C LEU A 35 -21.44 0.88 -1.69
N GLU A 36 -21.95 -0.25 -2.19
CA GLU A 36 -21.32 -1.54 -2.13
C GLU A 36 -19.85 -1.28 -2.41
N ALA A 37 -18.98 -1.88 -1.60
CA ALA A 37 -17.59 -1.97 -1.99
C ALA A 37 -17.63 -2.43 -3.45
N SER A 38 -17.31 -1.52 -4.37
CA SER A 38 -17.39 -1.81 -5.81
C SER A 38 -16.75 -3.18 -5.99
N PRO A 39 -17.28 -4.08 -6.82
CA PRO A 39 -16.68 -5.39 -7.02
C PRO A 39 -15.15 -5.29 -7.22
N THR A 40 -14.69 -4.21 -7.88
CA THR A 40 -13.28 -3.83 -7.99
C THR A 40 -12.58 -3.51 -6.66
N LEU A 41 -13.23 -2.80 -5.73
CA LEU A 41 -12.68 -2.52 -4.39
C LEU A 41 -12.56 -3.79 -3.55
N GLU A 42 -13.53 -4.70 -3.63
CA GLU A 42 -13.47 -5.96 -2.86
C GLU A 42 -12.42 -6.91 -3.45
N GLU A 43 -12.32 -7.00 -4.78
CA GLU A 43 -11.22 -7.68 -5.47
C GLU A 43 -9.85 -7.13 -5.04
N LEU A 44 -9.68 -5.80 -5.03
CA LEU A 44 -8.45 -5.15 -4.58
C LEU A 44 -8.14 -5.43 -3.11
N ARG A 45 -9.16 -5.51 -2.24
CA ARG A 45 -8.99 -5.87 -0.82
C ARG A 45 -8.52 -7.30 -0.65
N GLU A 46 -9.14 -8.24 -1.37
CA GLU A 46 -8.72 -9.63 -1.38
C GLU A 46 -7.29 -9.79 -1.90
N GLU A 47 -6.95 -9.12 -3.00
CA GLU A 47 -5.61 -9.16 -3.56
C GLU A 47 -4.60 -8.58 -2.58
N ASN A 48 -4.90 -7.46 -1.93
CA ASN A 48 -4.04 -6.87 -0.92
C ASN A 48 -3.81 -7.82 0.27
N ALA A 49 -4.84 -8.54 0.71
CA ALA A 49 -4.73 -9.55 1.76
C ALA A 49 -3.84 -10.72 1.32
N LYS A 50 -4.03 -11.23 0.09
CA LYS A 50 -3.21 -12.30 -0.50
C LYS A 50 -1.74 -11.89 -0.64
N LEU A 51 -1.48 -10.66 -1.09
CA LEU A 51 -0.14 -10.11 -1.26
C LEU A 51 0.56 -9.94 0.10
N LYS A 52 -0.12 -9.36 1.10
CA LYS A 52 0.41 -9.23 2.47
C LYS A 52 0.79 -10.59 3.07
N TYR A 53 -0.05 -11.60 2.86
CA TYR A 53 0.25 -12.96 3.32
C TYR A 53 1.50 -13.54 2.64
N ARG A 54 1.59 -13.46 1.31
CA ARG A 54 2.77 -13.92 0.55
C ARG A 54 4.05 -13.20 1.00
N LEU A 55 3.97 -11.89 1.17
CA LEU A 55 5.09 -11.07 1.62
C LEU A 55 5.58 -11.51 3.01
N ASN A 56 4.66 -11.78 3.94
CA ASN A 56 4.99 -12.28 5.28
C ASN A 56 5.70 -13.64 5.22
N ILE A 57 5.22 -14.58 4.40
CA ILE A 57 5.88 -15.88 4.20
C ILE A 57 7.30 -15.70 3.66
N LEU A 58 7.44 -14.92 2.58
CA LEU A 58 8.74 -14.70 1.95
C LEU A 58 9.74 -14.05 2.92
N GLN A 59 9.30 -13.08 3.71
CA GLN A 59 10.14 -12.46 4.74
C GLN A 59 10.58 -13.46 5.80
N LYS A 60 9.67 -14.33 6.28
CA LYS A 60 10.01 -15.40 7.24
C LYS A 60 11.04 -16.38 6.65
N SER A 61 10.79 -16.87 5.43
CA SER A 61 11.73 -17.77 4.75
C SER A 61 13.10 -17.13 4.53
N LEU A 62 13.14 -15.86 4.11
CA LEU A 62 14.40 -15.12 3.95
C LEU A 62 15.15 -14.98 5.29
N GLN A 63 14.42 -14.70 6.37
CA GLN A 63 15.02 -14.57 7.71
C GLN A 63 15.55 -15.92 8.21
N GLU A 64 14.84 -17.02 7.97
CA GLU A 64 15.27 -18.37 8.30
C GLU A 64 16.54 -18.76 7.54
N GLU A 65 16.59 -18.48 6.23
CA GLU A 65 17.79 -18.69 5.42
C GLU A 65 18.95 -17.83 5.91
N ARG A 66 18.76 -16.52 6.14
CA ARG A 66 19.80 -15.65 6.74
C ARG A 66 20.27 -16.14 8.12
N ARG A 67 19.39 -16.75 8.92
CA ARG A 67 19.78 -17.32 10.22
C ARG A 67 20.60 -18.60 10.04
N ARG A 68 20.30 -19.43 9.03
CA ARG A 68 21.15 -20.56 8.63
C ARG A 68 22.49 -20.08 8.09
N GLU A 69 22.50 -18.96 7.38
CA GLU A 69 23.72 -18.30 6.90
C GLU A 69 24.62 -17.77 8.02
N ASN A 70 24.16 -17.59 9.26
CA ASN A 70 25.06 -17.29 10.38
C ASN A 70 26.03 -18.45 10.72
N SER A 71 25.88 -19.60 10.04
CA SER A 71 26.85 -20.70 9.97
C SER A 71 27.56 -20.74 8.59
N PHE A 72 27.80 -19.59 7.95
CA PHE A 72 28.31 -19.52 6.57
C PHE A 72 29.69 -20.17 6.45
N LYS A 73 29.74 -21.27 5.68
CA LYS A 73 30.97 -21.98 5.32
C LYS A 73 31.32 -21.80 3.83
N GLY A 74 30.78 -20.75 3.20
CA GLY A 74 30.94 -20.42 1.78
C GLY A 74 31.68 -19.10 1.55
N MET A 75 32.13 -18.88 0.32
CA MET A 75 32.84 -17.65 -0.08
C MET A 75 31.84 -16.49 -0.25
N ILE A 76 32.16 -15.32 0.30
CA ILE A 76 31.29 -14.13 0.25
C ILE A 76 31.69 -13.27 -0.96
N ASN A 77 30.70 -12.78 -1.70
CA ASN A 77 30.94 -11.73 -2.69
C ASN A 77 31.15 -10.39 -1.98
N ILE A 78 32.42 -10.01 -1.78
CA ILE A 78 32.82 -8.80 -1.06
C ILE A 78 32.24 -7.54 -1.73
N ASN A 79 32.28 -7.46 -3.06
CA ASN A 79 31.75 -6.31 -3.79
C ASN A 79 30.25 -6.13 -3.51
N HIS A 80 29.48 -7.22 -3.57
CA HIS A 80 28.05 -7.20 -3.25
C HIS A 80 27.80 -6.74 -1.81
N ARG A 81 28.58 -7.21 -0.85
CA ARG A 81 28.43 -6.80 0.55
C ARG A 81 28.70 -5.31 0.76
N ILE A 82 29.72 -4.77 0.06
CA ILE A 82 30.02 -3.34 0.09
C ILE A 82 28.86 -2.55 -0.55
N GLN A 83 28.28 -3.02 -1.66
CA GLN A 83 27.10 -2.41 -2.27
C GLN A 83 25.90 -2.36 -1.32
N GLU A 84 25.62 -3.43 -0.57
CA GLU A 84 24.54 -3.45 0.44
C GLU A 84 24.73 -2.35 1.49
N ILE A 85 25.96 -2.17 1.98
CA ILE A 85 26.30 -1.16 2.98
C ILE A 85 26.09 0.25 2.42
N PHE A 86 26.63 0.54 1.23
CA PHE A 86 26.44 1.85 0.60
C PHE A 86 24.97 2.12 0.26
N LYS A 87 24.21 1.10 -0.15
CA LYS A 87 22.78 1.24 -0.43
C LYS A 87 22.02 1.69 0.81
N ALA A 88 22.31 1.08 1.96
CA ALA A 88 21.71 1.47 3.23
C ALA A 88 22.13 2.89 3.64
N ALA A 89 23.42 3.21 3.53
CA ALA A 89 23.94 4.53 3.88
C ALA A 89 23.36 5.66 3.02
N ILE A 90 23.29 5.47 1.69
CA ILE A 90 22.75 6.47 0.77
C ILE A 90 21.26 6.68 1.02
N LYS A 91 20.48 5.61 1.21
CA LYS A 91 19.05 5.73 1.55
C LYS A 91 18.81 6.43 2.88
N ALA A 92 19.71 6.25 3.85
CA ALA A 92 19.63 6.96 5.13
C ALA A 92 19.97 8.45 4.99
N ALA A 93 20.94 8.80 4.12
CA ALA A 93 21.34 10.18 3.86
C ALA A 93 20.35 10.94 2.97
N TYR A 94 19.72 10.26 2.01
CA TYR A 94 18.77 10.82 1.04
C TYR A 94 17.49 9.96 0.99
N PRO A 95 16.56 10.11 1.95
CA PRO A 95 15.37 9.27 2.05
C PRO A 95 14.43 9.38 0.84
N ASP A 96 14.38 10.56 0.22
CA ASP A 96 13.50 10.86 -0.92
C ASP A 96 14.09 10.41 -2.27
N LEU A 97 15.34 9.95 -2.29
CA LEU A 97 15.99 9.50 -3.52
C LEU A 97 15.57 8.06 -3.84
N GLU A 98 14.67 7.92 -4.82
CA GLU A 98 14.27 6.62 -5.35
C GLU A 98 15.42 5.98 -6.15
N ASN A 99 15.70 4.71 -5.84
CA ASN A 99 16.72 3.89 -6.53
C ASN A 99 18.09 4.57 -6.69
N PRO A 100 18.80 4.85 -5.58
CA PRO A 100 20.09 5.53 -5.65
C PRO A 100 21.12 4.72 -6.48
N PRO A 101 21.95 5.39 -7.29
CA PRO A 101 22.99 4.75 -8.07
C PRO A 101 24.00 4.07 -7.14
N LEU A 102 24.40 2.83 -7.47
CA LEU A 102 25.33 2.01 -6.69
C LEU A 102 26.52 1.60 -7.55
N ALA A 103 27.44 2.54 -7.75
CA ALA A 103 28.63 2.36 -8.57
C ALA A 103 29.83 1.93 -7.71
N VAL A 104 29.76 0.74 -7.12
CA VAL A 104 30.87 0.14 -6.35
C VAL A 104 31.66 -0.81 -7.22
N THR A 105 32.95 -0.53 -7.41
CA THR A 105 33.85 -1.35 -8.24
C THR A 105 35.16 -1.64 -7.50
N PRO A 106 35.79 -2.81 -7.72
CA PRO A 106 37.17 -3.02 -7.31
C PRO A 106 38.08 -1.98 -7.96
N SER A 107 39.04 -1.48 -7.21
CA SER A 107 40.02 -0.54 -7.73
C SER A 107 41.02 -1.22 -8.64
N GLN A 108 41.38 -0.57 -9.74
CA GLN A 108 42.45 -1.04 -10.64
C GLN A 108 43.84 -0.54 -10.22
N GLN A 109 43.90 0.50 -9.39
CA GLN A 109 45.14 1.15 -8.94
C GLN A 109 45.13 1.28 -7.43
N SER A 110 46.20 0.83 -6.76
CA SER A 110 46.32 0.79 -5.30
C SER A 110 46.20 2.17 -4.62
N ARG A 111 46.52 3.25 -5.34
CA ARG A 111 46.37 4.63 -4.83
C ARG A 111 44.93 5.01 -4.47
N PHE A 112 43.94 4.28 -4.98
CA PHE A 112 42.51 4.51 -4.72
C PHE A 112 41.90 3.49 -3.76
N GLY A 113 42.74 2.80 -2.97
CA GLY A 113 42.32 1.72 -2.08
C GLY A 113 41.88 0.47 -2.85
N ASP A 114 41.23 -0.48 -2.17
CA ASP A 114 40.83 -1.77 -2.77
C ASP A 114 39.49 -1.70 -3.53
N TYR A 115 38.58 -0.82 -3.08
CA TYR A 115 37.27 -0.60 -3.67
C TYR A 115 36.97 0.90 -3.75
N GLN A 116 36.26 1.29 -4.81
CA GLN A 116 35.80 2.66 -5.04
C GLN A 116 34.28 2.68 -5.16
N CYS A 117 33.65 3.74 -4.64
CA CYS A 117 32.23 4.01 -4.80
C CYS A 117 32.06 5.37 -5.49
N ASN A 118 31.60 5.35 -6.74
CA ASN A 118 31.45 6.55 -7.58
C ASN A 118 30.00 7.07 -7.61
N SER A 119 29.14 6.59 -6.72
CA SER A 119 27.71 6.92 -6.68
C SER A 119 27.44 8.42 -6.52
N ALA A 120 28.31 9.16 -5.83
CA ALA A 120 28.12 10.58 -5.56
C ALA A 120 27.95 11.42 -6.84
N MET A 121 28.73 11.12 -7.89
CA MET A 121 28.67 11.87 -9.15
C MET A 121 27.31 11.78 -9.84
N SER A 122 26.62 10.65 -9.70
CA SER A 122 25.29 10.44 -10.29
C SER A 122 24.17 10.99 -9.42
N ILE A 123 24.41 11.17 -8.12
CA ILE A 123 23.45 11.77 -7.19
C ILE A 123 23.42 13.30 -7.34
N SER A 124 24.56 13.91 -7.69
CA SER A 124 24.70 15.37 -7.81
C SER A 124 24.30 15.96 -9.18
N GLN A 125 23.93 15.13 -10.16
CA GLN A 125 23.53 15.55 -11.50
C GLN A 125 22.00 15.67 -11.59
#